data_AF-A0A2G9R8R9-F1
#
_entry.id   AF-A0A2G9R8R9-F1
#
_cell.length_a   1.000
_cell.length_b   1.000
_cell.length_c   1.000
_cell.angle_alpha   90.00
_cell.angle_beta   90.00
_cell.angle_gamma   90.00
#
_symmetry.space_group_name_H-M   'P 1'
#
loop_
_entity.id
_entity.type
_entity.pdbx_description
1 polymer ?
#
loop_
_entity_poly.entity_id
_entity_poly.type
_entity_poly.pdbx_seq_one_letter_code
_entity_poly.pdbx_strand_id
1 'polypeptide(L)' 'MIFFQSKTGALEGPEVDGFVKDMMELVKPSITGVDLDKFRKILLNHCDVNRDGKIQRSELALCLGLKISP' A
#
# COMPACT_ATOMS: atom_id res chain seq x y z
N MET A 1 -0.36 -9.40 -8.77
CA MET A 1 -1.81 -9.04 -8.74
C MET A 1 -2.56 -9.81 -7.64
N ILE A 2 -1.92 -10.00 -6.48
CA ILE A 2 -2.41 -10.84 -5.36
C ILE A 2 -2.86 -10.00 -4.14
N PHE A 3 -2.63 -8.68 -4.16
CA PHE A 3 -2.87 -7.81 -3.00
C PHE A 3 -4.28 -7.21 -2.89
N PHE A 4 -5.12 -7.35 -3.92
CA PHE A 4 -6.52 -6.88 -3.86
C PHE A 4 -7.49 -8.05 -3.73
N GLN A 5 -7.23 -8.94 -2.78
CA GLN A 5 -8.11 -10.08 -2.55
C GLN A 5 -9.38 -9.66 -1.79
N SER A 6 -9.34 -8.51 -1.10
CA SER A 6 -10.55 -7.85 -0.62
C SER A 6 -11.39 -7.33 -1.78
N LYS A 7 -12.64 -7.83 -1.85
CA LYS A 7 -13.69 -7.40 -2.80
C LYS A 7 -14.05 -5.90 -2.70
N THR A 8 -13.40 -5.14 -1.81
CA THR A 8 -13.58 -3.71 -1.59
C THR A 8 -12.79 -2.85 -2.57
N GLY A 9 -11.74 -3.37 -3.22
CA GLY A 9 -10.90 -2.57 -4.11
C GLY A 9 -10.03 -1.54 -3.37
N ALA A 10 -9.81 -1.73 -2.07
CA ALA A 10 -8.93 -0.94 -1.24
C ALA A 10 -7.99 -1.86 -0.45
N LEU A 11 -6.79 -1.36 -0.15
CA LEU A 11 -5.82 -2.00 0.73
C LEU A 11 -6.06 -1.51 2.15
N GLU A 12 -6.28 -2.43 3.08
CA GLU A 12 -6.55 -2.10 4.48
C GLU A 12 -5.72 -2.97 5.42
N GLY A 13 -5.25 -2.36 6.51
CA GLY A 13 -4.59 -3.07 7.62
C GLY A 13 -3.55 -4.09 7.14
N PRO A 14 -3.79 -5.41 7.31
CA PRO A 14 -2.85 -6.47 6.94
C PRO A 14 -2.55 -6.56 5.43
N GLU A 15 -3.43 -6.07 4.55
CA GLU A 15 -3.15 -6.03 3.10
C GLU A 15 -2.09 -4.98 2.74
N VAL A 16 -2.07 -3.84 3.44
CA VAL A 16 -1.03 -2.81 3.27
C VAL A 16 0.32 -3.36 3.74
N ASP A 17 0.36 -4.03 4.89
CA ASP A 17 1.57 -4.71 5.39
C ASP A 17 2.08 -5.75 4.39
N GLY A 18 1.20 -6.58 3.84
CA GLY A 18 1.57 -7.56 2.82
C GLY A 18 2.16 -6.90 1.56
N PHE A 19 1.52 -5.84 1.07
CA PHE A 19 2.01 -5.11 -0.11
C PHE A 19 3.38 -4.47 0.12
N VAL A 20 3.55 -3.78 1.25
CA VAL A 20 4.84 -3.16 1.63
C VAL A 20 5.92 -4.21 1.78
N LYS A 21 5.60 -5.34 2.42
CA LYS A 21 6.54 -6.45 2.62
C LYS A 21 7.02 -7.00 1.28
N ASP A 22 6.13 -7.27 0.34
CA ASP A 22 6.46 -7.84 -0.97
C ASP A 22 7.28 -6.85 -1.82
N MET A 23 6.89 -5.56 -1.84
CA MET A 23 7.67 -4.50 -2.49
C MET A 23 9.07 -4.38 -1.91
N MET A 24 9.18 -4.49 -0.58
CA MET A 24 10.46 -4.35 0.11
C MET A 24 11.33 -5.59 -0.05
N GLU A 25 10.76 -6.80 -0.06
CA GLU A 25 11.51 -8.02 -0.38
C GLU A 25 12.07 -7.99 -1.80
N LEU A 26 11.40 -7.33 -2.76
CA LEU A 26 11.90 -7.12 -4.12
C LEU A 26 13.09 -6.15 -4.19
N VAL A 27 13.10 -5.10 -3.37
CA VAL A 27 14.15 -4.07 -3.38
C VAL A 27 15.31 -4.41 -2.45
N LYS A 28 15.00 -4.96 -1.27
CA LYS A 28 15.98 -5.31 -0.24
C LYS A 28 15.51 -6.56 0.53
N PRO A 29 16.12 -7.73 0.30
CA PRO A 29 15.85 -8.90 1.12
C PRO A 29 16.31 -8.60 2.55
N SER A 30 15.43 -8.80 3.54
CA SER A 30 15.62 -8.49 4.98
C SER A 30 15.08 -7.12 5.45
N ILE A 31 13.78 -6.88 5.29
CA ILE A 31 13.10 -5.78 5.99
C ILE A 31 12.70 -6.21 7.41
N THR A 32 12.86 -5.32 8.39
CA THR A 32 12.40 -5.57 9.77
C THR A 32 10.95 -5.15 9.95
N GLY A 33 10.24 -5.75 10.91
CA GLY A 33 8.86 -5.36 11.23
C GLY A 33 8.71 -3.87 11.60
N VAL A 34 9.76 -3.25 12.14
CA VAL A 34 9.80 -1.83 12.48
C VAL A 34 9.84 -0.94 11.24
N ASP A 35 10.61 -1.34 10.23
CA ASP A 35 10.63 -0.65 8.94
C ASP A 35 9.29 -0.81 8.23
N LEU A 36 8.69 -2.00 8.29
CA LEU A 36 7.35 -2.28 7.76
C LEU A 36 6.29 -1.33 8.34
N ASP A 37 6.26 -1.15 9.67
CA ASP A 37 5.32 -0.24 10.35
C ASP A 37 5.55 1.23 9.94
N LYS A 38 6.82 1.65 9.80
CA LYS A 38 7.17 2.98 9.28
C LYS A 38 6.69 3.16 7.85
N PHE A 39 6.98 2.21 6.97
CA PHE A 39 6.58 2.28 5.57
C PHE A 39 5.07 2.29 5.42
N ARG A 40 4.35 1.47 6.19
CA ARG A 40 2.89 1.51 6.25
C ARG A 40 2.38 2.89 6.65
N LYS A 41 2.92 3.49 7.72
CA LYS A 41 2.54 4.85 8.15
C LYS A 41 2.84 5.90 7.09
N ILE A 42 3.99 5.80 6.43
CA ILE A 42 4.36 6.71 5.34
C ILE A 42 3.39 6.53 4.17
N LEU A 43 3.10 5.30 3.75
CA LEU A 43 2.17 5.01 2.65
C LEU A 43 0.77 5.53 2.94
N LEU A 44 0.26 5.31 4.16
CA LEU A 44 -1.01 5.88 4.59
C LEU A 44 -0.92 7.41 4.54
N ASN A 45 0.08 8.04 5.16
CA ASN A 45 0.17 9.49 5.17
C ASN A 45 0.34 10.13 3.77
N HIS A 46 0.90 9.40 2.80
CA HIS A 46 1.15 9.92 1.46
C HIS A 46 0.06 9.58 0.44
N CYS A 47 -0.54 8.39 0.55
CA CYS A 47 -1.50 7.88 -0.41
C CYS A 47 -2.94 7.92 0.11
N ASP A 48 -3.18 7.87 1.43
CA ASP A 48 -4.52 8.04 2.01
C ASP A 48 -4.92 9.51 1.98
N VAL A 49 -5.47 9.93 0.84
CA VAL A 49 -5.91 11.31 0.59
C VAL A 49 -7.16 11.61 1.41
N ASN A 50 -8.03 10.62 1.54
CA ASN A 50 -9.30 10.76 2.22
C ASN A 50 -9.18 10.61 3.77
N ARG A 51 -8.05 10.09 4.27
CA ARG A 51 -7.72 9.86 5.67
C ARG A 51 -8.66 8.89 6.40
N ASP A 52 -9.21 7.90 5.70
CA ASP A 52 -10.04 6.85 6.30
C ASP A 52 -9.23 5.69 6.90
N GLY A 53 -7.90 5.73 6.76
CA GLY A 53 -7.01 4.67 7.21
C GLY A 53 -6.89 3.53 6.20
N LYS A 54 -7.36 3.73 4.97
CA LYS A 54 -7.40 2.74 3.88
C LYS A 54 -6.78 3.38 2.65
N ILE A 55 -6.17 2.56 1.79
CA ILE A 55 -5.61 3.04 0.53
C ILE A 55 -6.40 2.43 -0.61
N GLN A 56 -7.25 3.23 -1.24
CA GLN A 56 -8.03 2.78 -2.38
C GLN A 56 -7.15 2.57 -3.62
N ARG A 57 -7.59 1.74 -4.58
CA ARG A 57 -6.90 1.57 -5.87
C ARG A 57 -6.64 2.89 -6.58
N SER A 58 -7.63 3.77 -6.58
CA SER A 58 -7.59 5.13 -7.14
C SER A 58 -6.51 5.96 -6.48
N GLU A 59 -6.46 5.95 -5.15
CA GLU A 59 -5.47 6.67 -4.35
C GLU A 59 -4.07 6.13 -4.54
N LEU A 60 -3.89 4.82 -4.47
CA LEU A 60 -2.59 4.17 -4.69
C LEU A 60 -2.06 4.47 -6.10
N ALA A 61 -2.92 4.42 -7.12
CA ALA A 61 -2.49 4.70 -8.47
C ALA A 61 -2.09 6.17 -8.67
N LEU A 62 -2.82 7.10 -8.04
CA LEU A 62 -2.48 8.51 -8.05
C LEU A 62 -1.13 8.75 -7.33
N CYS A 63 -0.91 8.07 -6.20
CA CYS A 63 0.32 8.10 -5.42
C CYS A 63 1.52 7.52 -6.18
N LEU A 64 1.32 6.42 -6.92
CA LEU A 64 2.33 5.78 -7.76
C LEU A 64 2.51 6.46 -9.13
N GLY A 65 1.72 7.49 -9.44
CA GLY A 65 1.71 8.13 -10.77
C GLY A 65 1.25 7.20 -11.89
N LEU A 66 0.57 6.10 -11.56
CA LEU A 66 -0.07 5.21 -12.51
C LEU A 66 -1.32 5.92 -13.01
N LYS A 67 -1.28 6.38 -14.26
CA LYS A 67 -2.44 6.94 -14.95
C LYS A 67 -3.47 5.82 -15.13
N ILE A 68 -4.46 5.73 -14.24
CA ILE A 68 -5.65 4.91 -14.48
C ILE A 68 -6.41 5.62 -15.61
N SER A 69 -6.14 5.20 -16.84
CA SER A 69 -7.04 5.48 -17.95
C SER A 69 -8.38 4.79 -17.67
N PRO A 70 -9.51 5.53 -17.76
CA PRO A 70 -10.85 5.02 -17.45
C PRO A 70 -11.26 3.82 -18.30
#